data_AF-A0A7J2H8B2-F1
#
_entry.id   AF-A0A7J2H8B2-F1
#
_cell.length_a   1.000
_cell.length_b   1.000
_cell.length_c   1.000
_cell.angle_alpha   90.00
_cell.angle_beta   90.00
_cell.angle_gamma   90.00
#
_symmetry.space_group_name_H-M   'P 1'
#
loop_
_entity.id
_entity.type
_entity.pdbx_description
1 polymer ?
#
loop_
_entity_poly.entity_id
_entity_poly.type
_entity_poly.pdbx_seq_one_letter_code
_entity_poly.pdbx_strand_id
1 'polypeptide(L)'
;MSSKLEECPTGIPGFDEVTGGGFYKGQLVLVAGNAGSGKTTFAAKFVYEGARSYGDPGLFISSGESREEFYAYMKRLGMDFEEIEGRGLFRYVAFPTPTSTDFLMRLSKELVSEAMELKARRVVVDSITPFLTLSPPMEVRAVLHNALKTIARTLGTTMMLTVEVPQGESRIGAEVEEFACDALIRLTLTVPAAGAPRRVMEVLKLRGRPLGRVVYDYEIGAPFGIRVLPTGIVEELESRVCRYERLSTGIEGLDKMLGGGLIRGTITLVQGPPGSGKTLIALSIAAKSAEDGVRTLYISFEEPKQQLMETLDFMGYDVKRFKDFLRLHSVSPRAVTARGAYDVVEALLSYGGDVELLVVDGVTAMRREFGEEFVTVMRDLAFTAKKRGLSLVVTMLPQPTMLSTIADTLISLRIREEDGLLRREVCVMKMRMSAPEPRYREMRIVDSRLVIS
;
A
#
# COMPACT_ATOMS: atom_id res chain seq x y z
N MET A 1 -41.66 -4.13 -2.92
CA MET A 1 -40.61 -4.68 -2.05
C MET A 1 -39.30 -4.63 -2.82
N SER A 2 -38.36 -3.77 -2.42
CA SER A 2 -37.03 -3.74 -3.05
C SER A 2 -36.32 -5.06 -2.73
N SER A 3 -36.03 -5.88 -3.75
CA SER A 3 -35.24 -7.10 -3.58
C SER A 3 -33.85 -6.68 -3.10
N LYS A 4 -33.53 -6.97 -1.85
CA LYS A 4 -32.22 -6.66 -1.25
C LYS A 4 -31.16 -7.43 -2.05
N LEU A 5 -30.25 -6.73 -2.70
CA LEU A 5 -29.13 -7.35 -3.42
C LEU A 5 -28.27 -8.12 -2.40
N GLU A 6 -27.96 -9.39 -2.69
CA GLU A 6 -27.16 -10.24 -1.81
C GLU A 6 -25.67 -10.07 -2.11
N GLU A 7 -24.85 -9.85 -1.08
CA GLU A 7 -23.42 -9.56 -1.23
C GLU A 7 -22.60 -10.79 -1.62
N CYS A 8 -21.53 -10.54 -2.38
CA CYS A 8 -20.51 -11.50 -2.77
C CYS A 8 -19.12 -10.88 -2.51
N PRO A 9 -18.64 -10.89 -1.25
CA PRO A 9 -17.34 -10.32 -0.91
C PRO A 9 -16.21 -11.08 -1.61
N THR A 10 -15.18 -10.35 -2.05
CA THR A 10 -14.05 -10.94 -2.75
C THR A 10 -13.07 -11.64 -1.82
N GLY A 11 -12.96 -11.20 -0.57
CA GLY A 11 -11.92 -11.61 0.37
C GLY A 11 -10.53 -11.07 0.03
N ILE A 12 -10.42 -10.18 -0.98
CA ILE A 12 -9.17 -9.52 -1.33
C ILE A 12 -8.95 -8.37 -0.34
N PRO A 13 -7.88 -8.39 0.46
CA PRO A 13 -7.61 -7.33 1.44
C PRO A 13 -7.58 -5.96 0.78
N GLY A 14 -8.29 -5.00 1.34
CA GLY A 14 -8.42 -3.64 0.83
C GLY A 14 -9.46 -3.46 -0.28
N PHE A 15 -9.78 -4.50 -1.07
CA PHE A 15 -10.71 -4.36 -2.20
C PHE A 15 -12.15 -4.24 -1.70
N ASP A 16 -12.56 -5.12 -0.80
CA ASP A 16 -13.92 -5.12 -0.26
C ASP A 16 -14.18 -3.82 0.52
N GLU A 17 -13.19 -3.30 1.25
CA GLU A 17 -13.28 -2.04 1.98
C GLU A 17 -13.46 -0.84 1.03
N VAL A 18 -12.67 -0.73 -0.03
CA VAL A 18 -12.75 0.42 -0.95
C VAL A 18 -13.97 0.38 -1.87
N THR A 19 -14.53 -0.81 -2.09
CA THR A 19 -15.76 -1.00 -2.88
C THR A 19 -17.02 -1.04 -2.01
N GLY A 20 -16.88 -1.03 -0.68
CA GLY A 20 -17.97 -1.06 0.29
C GLY A 20 -18.61 -2.43 0.50
N GLY A 21 -17.95 -3.53 0.10
CA GLY A 21 -18.40 -4.91 0.31
C GLY A 21 -18.21 -5.85 -0.90
N GLY A 22 -17.38 -5.48 -1.88
CA GLY A 22 -17.10 -6.30 -3.05
C GLY A 22 -18.23 -6.31 -4.09
N PHE A 23 -18.62 -7.50 -4.57
CA PHE A 23 -19.63 -7.66 -5.61
C PHE A 23 -21.01 -8.02 -5.03
N TYR A 24 -22.00 -8.19 -5.93
CA TYR A 24 -23.26 -8.85 -5.61
C TYR A 24 -23.36 -10.21 -6.30
N LYS A 25 -24.12 -11.13 -5.70
CA LYS A 25 -24.40 -12.44 -6.28
C LYS A 25 -25.10 -12.31 -7.63
N GLY A 26 -24.75 -13.19 -8.57
CA GLY A 26 -25.32 -13.19 -9.92
C GLY A 26 -24.68 -12.19 -10.90
N GLN A 27 -23.68 -11.43 -10.48
CA GLN A 27 -23.03 -10.44 -11.35
C GLN A 27 -22.01 -11.06 -12.31
N LEU A 28 -21.86 -10.40 -13.46
CA LEU A 28 -20.75 -10.62 -14.37
C LEU A 28 -19.65 -9.58 -14.13
N VAL A 29 -18.49 -10.04 -13.71
CA VAL A 29 -17.29 -9.24 -13.44
C VAL A 29 -16.28 -9.44 -14.56
N LEU A 30 -15.72 -8.34 -15.08
CA LEU A 30 -14.67 -8.37 -16.08
C LEU A 30 -13.40 -7.74 -15.53
N VAL A 31 -12.29 -8.47 -15.61
CA VAL A 31 -10.96 -8.03 -15.20
C VAL A 31 -10.05 -7.93 -16.42
N ALA A 32 -9.79 -6.70 -16.86
CA ALA A 32 -8.97 -6.41 -18.03
C ALA A 32 -7.57 -5.94 -17.60
N GLY A 33 -6.54 -6.22 -18.38
CA GLY A 33 -5.20 -5.72 -18.08
C GLY A 33 -4.07 -6.30 -18.93
N ASN A 34 -2.92 -5.63 -18.91
CA ASN A 34 -1.73 -6.09 -19.63
C ASN A 34 -1.15 -7.38 -19.03
N ALA A 35 -0.27 -8.05 -19.79
CA ALA A 35 0.45 -9.23 -19.30
C ALA A 35 1.22 -8.90 -18.00
N GLY A 36 1.18 -9.80 -17.02
CA GLY A 36 1.86 -9.62 -15.73
C GLY A 36 1.23 -8.60 -14.76
N SER A 37 0.08 -7.99 -15.12
CA SER A 37 -0.68 -7.11 -14.22
C SER A 37 -1.19 -7.86 -12.99
N GLY A 38 -1.66 -9.11 -13.16
CA GLY A 38 -2.15 -9.95 -12.06
C GLY A 38 -3.62 -10.35 -12.16
N LYS A 39 -4.18 -10.37 -13.38
CA LYS A 39 -5.56 -10.80 -13.66
C LYS A 39 -5.87 -12.18 -13.07
N THR A 40 -5.03 -13.17 -13.40
CA THR A 40 -5.11 -14.54 -12.88
C THR A 40 -5.05 -14.57 -11.36
N THR A 41 -4.15 -13.79 -10.74
CA THR A 41 -4.05 -13.72 -9.28
C THR A 41 -5.29 -13.11 -8.64
N PHE A 42 -5.86 -12.04 -9.21
CA PHE A 42 -7.11 -11.45 -8.74
C PHE A 42 -8.26 -12.47 -8.82
N ALA A 43 -8.38 -13.15 -9.96
CA ALA A 43 -9.44 -14.13 -10.18
C ALA A 43 -9.27 -15.38 -9.30
N ALA A 44 -8.04 -15.86 -9.12
CA ALA A 44 -7.72 -16.97 -8.22
C ALA A 44 -8.05 -16.60 -6.77
N LYS A 45 -7.67 -15.40 -6.31
CA LYS A 45 -7.97 -14.95 -4.94
C LYS A 45 -9.48 -14.88 -4.67
N PHE A 46 -10.26 -14.44 -5.66
CA PHE A 46 -11.73 -14.39 -5.57
C PHE A 46 -12.37 -15.76 -5.33
N VAL A 47 -11.95 -16.80 -6.05
CA VAL A 47 -12.46 -18.17 -5.82
C VAL A 47 -11.88 -18.81 -4.57
N TYR A 48 -10.59 -18.58 -4.30
CA TYR A 48 -9.89 -19.14 -3.14
C TYR A 48 -10.51 -18.68 -1.83
N GLU A 49 -10.69 -17.37 -1.64
CA GLU A 49 -11.31 -16.84 -0.42
C GLU A 49 -12.80 -17.16 -0.36
N GLY A 50 -13.46 -17.30 -1.51
CA GLY A 50 -14.82 -17.84 -1.59
C GLY A 50 -14.94 -19.21 -0.92
N ALA A 51 -14.11 -20.16 -1.37
CA ALA A 51 -14.10 -21.50 -0.82
C ALA A 51 -13.61 -21.51 0.65
N ARG A 52 -12.49 -20.83 0.94
CA ARG A 52 -11.83 -20.88 2.24
C ARG A 52 -12.60 -20.15 3.34
N SER A 53 -13.02 -18.92 3.07
CA SER A 53 -13.55 -18.00 4.08
C SER A 53 -15.08 -17.97 4.10
N TYR A 54 -15.74 -18.26 2.97
CA TYR A 54 -17.20 -18.19 2.84
C TYR A 54 -17.87 -19.55 2.58
N GLY A 55 -17.08 -20.60 2.35
CA GLY A 55 -17.61 -21.94 1.99
C GLY A 55 -18.33 -21.97 0.65
N ASP A 56 -18.09 -20.99 -0.22
CA ASP A 56 -18.68 -20.89 -1.55
C ASP A 56 -17.87 -21.73 -2.55
N PRO A 57 -18.43 -22.81 -3.14
CA PRO A 57 -17.68 -23.63 -4.08
C PRO A 57 -17.27 -22.83 -5.33
N GLY A 58 -16.01 -22.98 -5.75
CA GLY A 58 -15.38 -22.23 -6.83
C GLY A 58 -14.98 -23.11 -8.02
N LEU A 59 -15.38 -22.72 -9.23
CA LEU A 59 -14.91 -23.32 -10.48
C LEU A 59 -13.93 -22.37 -11.16
N PHE A 60 -12.75 -22.85 -11.52
CA PHE A 60 -11.76 -22.09 -12.28
C PHE A 60 -11.47 -22.80 -13.60
N ILE A 61 -11.83 -22.15 -14.71
CA ILE A 61 -11.56 -22.64 -16.05
C ILE A 61 -10.43 -21.81 -16.62
N SER A 62 -9.34 -22.47 -17.05
CA SER A 62 -8.21 -21.77 -17.67
C SER A 62 -7.92 -22.26 -19.08
N SER A 63 -7.59 -21.33 -19.97
CA SER A 63 -7.05 -21.63 -21.29
C SER A 63 -5.52 -21.51 -21.29
N GLY A 64 -4.82 -22.63 -21.41
CA GLY A 64 -3.36 -22.64 -21.63
C GLY A 64 -2.46 -22.75 -20.40
N GLU A 65 -3.00 -22.90 -19.19
CA GLU A 65 -2.24 -23.21 -17.98
C GLU A 65 -2.66 -24.58 -17.40
N SER A 66 -1.69 -25.44 -17.08
CA SER A 66 -1.98 -26.74 -16.46
C SER A 66 -2.40 -26.58 -14.99
N ARG A 67 -3.13 -27.57 -14.46
CA ARG A 67 -3.55 -27.57 -13.05
C ARG A 67 -2.33 -27.55 -12.13
N GLU A 68 -1.32 -28.35 -12.44
CA GLU A 68 -0.13 -28.50 -11.62
C GLU A 68 0.67 -27.18 -11.53
N GLU A 69 0.80 -26.44 -12.63
CA GLU A 69 1.45 -25.12 -12.66
C GLU A 69 0.65 -24.08 -11.86
N PHE A 70 -0.66 -24.01 -12.08
CA PHE A 70 -1.54 -23.09 -11.34
C PHE A 70 -1.40 -23.29 -9.83
N TYR A 71 -1.43 -24.54 -9.38
CA TYR A 71 -1.37 -24.89 -7.95
C TYR A 71 -0.02 -24.48 -7.36
N ALA A 72 1.08 -24.77 -8.07
CA ALA A 72 2.42 -24.41 -7.64
C ALA A 72 2.62 -22.88 -7.52
N TYR A 73 2.12 -22.10 -8.48
CA TYR A 73 2.23 -20.64 -8.44
C TYR A 73 1.37 -20.02 -7.34
N MET A 74 0.12 -20.48 -7.20
CA MET A 74 -0.79 -19.95 -6.18
C MET A 74 -0.34 -20.29 -4.76
N LYS A 75 0.24 -21.49 -4.55
CA LYS A 75 0.80 -21.89 -3.25
C LYS A 75 1.95 -20.98 -2.81
N ARG A 76 2.82 -20.56 -3.73
CA ARG A 76 3.89 -19.56 -3.46
C ARG A 76 3.36 -18.18 -3.08
N LEU A 77 2.15 -17.85 -3.52
CA LEU A 77 1.45 -16.60 -3.20
C LEU A 77 0.63 -16.70 -1.90
N GLY A 78 0.61 -17.87 -1.25
CA GLY A 78 -0.13 -18.10 0.00
C GLY A 78 -1.55 -18.64 -0.19
N MET A 79 -1.87 -19.23 -1.35
CA MET A 79 -3.18 -19.82 -1.65
C MET A 79 -3.03 -21.32 -1.93
N ASP A 80 -3.40 -22.17 -0.97
CA ASP A 80 -3.30 -23.63 -1.10
C ASP A 80 -4.56 -24.24 -1.72
N PHE A 81 -4.59 -24.34 -3.06
CA PHE A 81 -5.75 -24.87 -3.79
C PHE A 81 -5.97 -26.37 -3.58
N GLU A 82 -4.92 -27.14 -3.26
CA GLU A 82 -5.04 -28.57 -2.93
C GLU A 82 -5.92 -28.78 -1.71
N GLU A 83 -5.81 -27.89 -0.71
CA GLU A 83 -6.59 -27.96 0.52
C GLU A 83 -8.09 -27.78 0.26
N ILE A 84 -8.47 -26.75 -0.51
CA ILE A 84 -9.89 -26.47 -0.77
C ILE A 84 -10.50 -27.42 -1.79
N GLU A 85 -9.71 -27.97 -2.72
CA GLU A 85 -10.15 -29.05 -3.61
C GLU A 85 -10.38 -30.35 -2.83
N GLY A 86 -9.50 -30.71 -1.89
CA GLY A 86 -9.68 -31.87 -1.01
C GLY A 86 -10.93 -31.81 -0.14
N ARG A 87 -11.43 -30.59 0.13
CA ARG A 87 -12.71 -30.33 0.82
C ARG A 87 -13.93 -30.36 -0.11
N GLY A 88 -13.73 -30.57 -1.42
CA GLY A 88 -14.79 -30.55 -2.43
C GLY A 88 -15.35 -29.15 -2.71
N LEU A 89 -14.63 -28.09 -2.36
CA LEU A 89 -15.05 -26.69 -2.53
C LEU A 89 -14.42 -26.02 -3.76
N PHE A 90 -13.56 -26.72 -4.48
CA PHE A 90 -12.88 -26.17 -5.65
C PHE A 90 -12.76 -27.21 -6.76
N ARG A 91 -12.83 -26.75 -8.01
CA ARG A 91 -12.50 -27.55 -9.19
C ARG A 91 -11.74 -26.68 -10.19
N TYR A 92 -10.62 -27.20 -10.67
CA TYR A 92 -9.86 -26.60 -11.77
C TYR A 92 -10.13 -27.38 -13.07
N VAL A 93 -10.46 -26.67 -14.14
CA VAL A 93 -10.68 -27.25 -15.46
C VAL A 93 -9.71 -26.60 -16.45
N ALA A 94 -8.75 -27.39 -16.93
CA ALA A 94 -7.86 -26.97 -18.00
C ALA A 94 -8.58 -27.14 -19.34
N PHE A 95 -8.80 -26.02 -20.04
CA PHE A 95 -9.42 -26.02 -21.34
C PHE A 95 -8.34 -25.88 -22.42
N PRO A 96 -8.33 -26.72 -23.47
CA PRO A 96 -7.35 -26.60 -24.54
C PRO A 96 -7.49 -25.25 -25.25
N THR A 97 -6.42 -24.80 -25.91
CA THR A 97 -6.46 -23.54 -26.67
C THR A 97 -7.52 -23.62 -27.76
N PRO A 98 -8.42 -22.63 -27.88
CA PRO A 98 -9.44 -22.61 -28.93
C PRO A 98 -8.81 -22.67 -30.33
N THR A 99 -9.32 -23.55 -31.20
CA THR A 99 -8.89 -23.67 -32.60
C THR A 99 -10.00 -23.43 -33.61
N SER A 100 -11.25 -23.29 -33.16
CA SER A 100 -12.42 -23.03 -34.00
C SER A 100 -13.51 -22.27 -33.24
N THR A 101 -14.49 -21.74 -33.98
CA THR A 101 -15.63 -20.99 -33.43
C THR A 101 -16.60 -21.87 -32.61
N ASP A 102 -16.76 -23.15 -32.97
CA ASP A 102 -17.58 -24.12 -32.22
C ASP A 102 -17.13 -24.32 -30.77
N PHE A 103 -15.88 -23.96 -30.49
CA PHE A 103 -15.26 -24.10 -29.18
C PHE A 103 -15.96 -23.25 -28.10
N LEU A 104 -16.56 -22.11 -28.48
CA LEU A 104 -17.37 -21.28 -27.58
C LEU A 104 -18.59 -22.04 -27.03
N MET A 105 -19.27 -22.78 -27.90
CA MET A 105 -20.45 -23.55 -27.51
C MET A 105 -20.07 -24.74 -26.63
N ARG A 106 -18.89 -25.34 -26.85
CA ARG A 106 -18.33 -26.37 -25.97
C ARG A 106 -18.01 -25.81 -24.59
N LEU A 107 -17.29 -24.67 -24.54
CA LEU A 107 -17.00 -23.97 -23.29
C LEU A 107 -18.29 -23.68 -22.52
N SER A 108 -19.32 -23.16 -23.18
CA SER A 108 -20.61 -22.86 -22.55
C SER A 108 -21.25 -24.09 -21.90
N LYS A 109 -21.29 -25.21 -22.62
CA LYS A 109 -21.87 -26.47 -22.12
C LYS A 109 -21.08 -27.03 -20.94
N GLU A 110 -19.75 -27.04 -21.06
CA GLU A 110 -18.87 -27.56 -20.02
C GLU A 110 -18.93 -26.69 -18.77
N LEU A 111 -18.88 -25.37 -18.94
CA LEU A 111 -19.03 -24.39 -17.85
C LEU A 111 -20.36 -24.59 -17.10
N VAL A 112 -21.46 -24.83 -17.80
CA VAL A 112 -22.75 -25.13 -17.15
C VAL A 112 -22.72 -26.47 -16.44
N SER A 113 -22.20 -27.53 -17.05
CA SER A 113 -22.14 -28.87 -16.47
C SER A 113 -21.32 -28.89 -15.18
N GLU A 114 -20.07 -28.43 -15.28
CA GLU A 114 -19.11 -28.41 -14.17
C GLU A 114 -19.60 -27.53 -13.02
N ALA A 115 -20.17 -26.35 -13.33
CA ALA A 115 -20.70 -25.47 -12.30
C ALA A 115 -21.91 -26.07 -11.58
N MET A 116 -22.78 -26.80 -12.29
CA MET A 116 -23.95 -27.44 -11.68
C MET A 116 -23.56 -28.63 -10.81
N GLU A 117 -22.63 -29.46 -11.25
CA GLU A 117 -22.12 -30.60 -10.48
C GLU A 117 -21.43 -30.15 -9.18
N LEU A 118 -20.56 -29.15 -9.28
CA LEU A 118 -19.87 -28.59 -8.11
C LEU A 118 -20.80 -27.73 -7.23
N LYS A 119 -21.98 -27.35 -7.73
CA LYS A 119 -22.84 -26.31 -7.14
C LYS A 119 -22.06 -25.00 -6.95
N ALA A 120 -21.29 -24.64 -7.96
CA ALA A 120 -20.37 -23.51 -7.94
C ALA A 120 -21.11 -22.18 -7.72
N ARG A 121 -20.70 -21.46 -6.68
CA ARG A 121 -21.19 -20.10 -6.38
C ARG A 121 -20.26 -19.02 -6.95
N ARG A 122 -19.03 -19.39 -7.30
CA ARG A 122 -18.04 -18.52 -7.96
C ARG A 122 -17.47 -19.24 -9.17
N VAL A 123 -17.49 -18.60 -10.33
CA VAL A 123 -16.94 -19.16 -11.57
C VAL A 123 -15.94 -18.17 -12.15
N VAL A 124 -14.76 -18.65 -12.51
CA VAL A 124 -13.73 -17.87 -13.22
C VAL A 124 -13.46 -18.50 -14.58
N VAL A 125 -13.32 -17.65 -15.61
CA VAL A 125 -12.78 -18.02 -16.92
C VAL A 125 -11.54 -17.18 -17.21
N ASP A 126 -10.37 -17.81 -17.20
CA ASP A 126 -9.05 -17.18 -17.34
C ASP A 126 -8.25 -17.78 -18.51
N SER A 127 -8.27 -17.22 -19.73
CA SER A 127 -8.89 -15.96 -20.13
C SER A 127 -9.85 -16.17 -21.30
N ILE A 128 -10.72 -15.19 -21.55
CA ILE A 128 -11.58 -15.22 -22.74
C ILE A 128 -10.88 -14.66 -23.98
N THR A 129 -9.65 -14.15 -23.83
CA THR A 129 -8.87 -13.50 -24.90
C THR A 129 -8.77 -14.36 -26.17
N PRO A 130 -8.43 -15.66 -26.11
CA PRO A 130 -8.33 -16.47 -27.33
C PRO A 130 -9.66 -16.59 -28.09
N PHE A 131 -10.79 -16.48 -27.39
CA PHE A 131 -12.11 -16.52 -28.01
C PHE A 131 -12.48 -15.21 -28.71
N LEU A 132 -12.07 -14.07 -28.16
CA LEU A 132 -12.25 -12.76 -28.80
C LEU A 132 -11.46 -12.66 -30.12
N THR A 133 -10.34 -13.37 -30.23
CA THR A 133 -9.56 -13.46 -31.48
C THR A 133 -10.26 -14.30 -32.55
N LEU A 134 -11.05 -15.31 -32.17
CA LEU A 134 -11.70 -16.22 -33.10
C LEU A 134 -13.14 -15.84 -33.46
N SER A 135 -13.79 -15.00 -32.66
CA SER A 135 -15.22 -14.71 -32.80
C SER A 135 -15.53 -13.27 -32.39
N PRO A 136 -16.56 -12.64 -33.00
CA PRO A 136 -16.95 -11.29 -32.63
C PRO A 136 -17.27 -11.16 -31.14
N PRO A 137 -16.88 -10.07 -30.45
CA PRO A 137 -17.09 -9.89 -29.01
C PRO A 137 -18.56 -10.05 -28.57
N MET A 138 -19.50 -9.60 -29.41
CA MET A 138 -20.94 -9.76 -29.16
C MET A 138 -21.37 -11.23 -29.07
N GLU A 139 -20.80 -12.12 -29.87
CA GLU A 139 -21.13 -13.54 -29.88
C GLU A 139 -20.58 -14.23 -28.63
N VAL A 140 -19.29 -14.00 -28.32
CA VAL A 140 -18.63 -14.46 -27.09
C VAL A 140 -19.45 -14.04 -25.86
N ARG A 141 -19.86 -12.77 -25.82
CA ARG A 141 -20.69 -12.22 -24.75
C ARG A 141 -22.03 -12.93 -24.65
N ALA A 142 -22.76 -13.11 -25.76
CA ALA A 142 -24.08 -13.73 -25.74
C ALA A 142 -24.02 -15.16 -25.18
N VAL A 143 -23.03 -15.94 -25.61
CA VAL A 143 -22.82 -17.33 -25.17
C VAL A 143 -22.48 -17.39 -23.68
N LEU A 144 -21.51 -16.59 -23.21
CA LEU A 144 -21.10 -16.57 -21.81
C LEU A 144 -22.18 -16.00 -20.89
N HIS A 145 -22.90 -14.96 -21.33
CA HIS A 145 -24.00 -14.38 -20.56
C HIS A 145 -25.16 -15.36 -20.40
N ASN A 146 -25.49 -16.14 -21.44
CA ASN A 146 -26.50 -17.18 -21.35
C ASN A 146 -26.10 -18.32 -20.40
N ALA A 147 -24.83 -18.74 -20.44
CA ALA A 147 -24.29 -19.71 -19.50
C ALA A 147 -24.39 -19.19 -18.05
N LEU A 148 -23.90 -17.96 -17.80
CA LEU A 148 -24.04 -17.31 -16.49
C LEU A 148 -25.49 -17.26 -16.04
N LYS A 149 -26.40 -16.77 -16.87
CA LYS A 149 -27.82 -16.64 -16.52
C LYS A 149 -28.43 -18.00 -16.15
N THR A 150 -28.03 -19.06 -16.84
CA THR A 150 -28.48 -20.43 -16.57
C THR A 150 -28.01 -20.90 -15.19
N ILE A 151 -26.74 -20.68 -14.85
CA ILE A 151 -26.16 -21.08 -13.57
C ILE A 151 -26.68 -20.19 -12.43
N ALA A 152 -26.66 -18.86 -12.62
CA ALA A 152 -27.06 -17.88 -11.61
C ALA A 152 -28.52 -18.02 -11.19
N ARG A 153 -29.44 -18.38 -12.10
CA ARG A 153 -30.85 -18.67 -11.77
C ARG A 153 -31.01 -19.82 -10.77
N THR A 154 -30.08 -20.77 -10.77
CA THR A 154 -30.16 -22.00 -9.97
C THR A 154 -29.34 -21.88 -8.69
N LEU A 155 -28.18 -21.24 -8.77
CA LEU A 155 -27.15 -21.29 -7.71
C LEU A 155 -26.73 -19.91 -7.17
N GLY A 156 -27.22 -18.80 -7.74
CA GLY A 156 -26.80 -17.45 -7.35
C GLY A 156 -25.33 -17.13 -7.71
N THR A 157 -24.78 -17.83 -8.70
CA THR A 157 -23.37 -17.78 -9.07
C THR A 157 -22.91 -16.42 -9.58
N THR A 158 -21.75 -15.97 -9.09
CA THR A 158 -21.04 -14.80 -9.63
C THR A 158 -19.95 -15.28 -10.57
N MET A 159 -19.86 -14.69 -11.77
CA MET A 159 -18.86 -15.07 -12.77
C MET A 159 -17.86 -13.95 -13.01
N MET A 160 -16.60 -14.32 -13.09
CA MET A 160 -15.49 -13.42 -13.40
C MET A 160 -14.78 -13.89 -14.67
N LEU A 161 -14.54 -12.96 -15.57
CA LEU A 161 -13.82 -13.18 -16.82
C LEU A 161 -12.56 -12.34 -16.82
N THR A 162 -11.47 -12.88 -17.35
CA THR A 162 -10.25 -12.09 -17.58
C THR A 162 -10.03 -11.84 -19.08
N VAL A 163 -9.53 -10.65 -19.40
CA VAL A 163 -9.17 -10.25 -20.76
C VAL A 163 -7.78 -9.61 -20.76
N GLU A 164 -6.96 -10.00 -21.72
CA GLU A 164 -5.69 -9.32 -21.97
C GLU A 164 -5.89 -8.05 -22.78
N VAL A 165 -5.23 -6.97 -22.38
CA VAL A 165 -5.19 -5.72 -23.14
C VAL A 165 -3.74 -5.49 -23.59
N PRO A 166 -3.48 -5.25 -24.90
CA PRO A 166 -2.13 -4.98 -25.40
C PRO A 166 -1.44 -3.81 -24.67
N GLN A 167 -0.12 -3.92 -24.50
CA GLN A 167 0.66 -2.91 -23.79
C GLN A 167 0.81 -1.63 -24.62
N GLY A 168 0.47 -0.47 -24.06
CA GLY A 168 0.59 0.84 -24.72
C GLY A 168 -0.72 1.41 -25.27
N GLU A 169 -1.81 0.65 -25.22
CA GLU A 169 -3.14 1.15 -25.57
C GLU A 169 -3.83 1.75 -24.34
N SER A 170 -4.18 3.04 -24.40
CA SER A 170 -4.94 3.72 -23.34
C SER A 170 -6.43 3.40 -23.38
N ARG A 171 -6.91 2.94 -24.53
CA ARG A 171 -8.26 2.39 -24.69
C ARG A 171 -8.19 0.92 -24.31
N ILE A 172 -9.12 0.51 -23.45
CA ILE A 172 -9.49 -0.89 -23.37
C ILE A 172 -10.05 -1.15 -24.77
N GLY A 173 -9.40 -1.99 -25.59
CA GLY A 173 -9.75 -2.14 -27.01
C GLY A 173 -11.27 -2.25 -27.23
N ALA A 174 -11.75 -1.88 -28.42
CA ALA A 174 -13.20 -1.83 -28.74
C ALA A 174 -13.98 -3.07 -28.24
N GLU A 175 -13.32 -4.23 -28.22
CA GLU A 175 -13.83 -5.52 -27.76
C GLU A 175 -14.23 -5.58 -26.27
N VAL A 176 -13.58 -4.82 -25.38
CA VAL A 176 -13.85 -4.85 -23.92
C VAL A 176 -14.95 -3.89 -23.53
N GLU A 177 -15.02 -2.72 -24.18
CA GLU A 177 -16.09 -1.75 -23.97
C GLU A 177 -17.46 -2.29 -24.45
N GLU A 178 -17.46 -3.17 -25.45
CA GLU A 178 -18.64 -3.91 -25.93
C GLU A 178 -19.16 -4.94 -24.93
N PHE A 179 -18.31 -5.37 -24.00
CA PHE A 179 -18.61 -6.35 -22.97
C PHE A 179 -19.35 -5.68 -21.80
N ALA A 180 -20.66 -5.44 -21.97
CA ALA A 180 -21.51 -4.80 -20.95
C ALA A 180 -21.69 -5.68 -19.68
N CYS A 181 -20.68 -5.65 -18.81
CA CYS A 181 -20.60 -6.32 -17.52
C CYS A 181 -21.25 -5.48 -16.39
N ASP A 182 -21.49 -6.10 -15.24
CA ASP A 182 -21.97 -5.40 -14.04
C ASP A 182 -20.81 -4.75 -13.28
N ALA A 183 -19.62 -5.33 -13.35
CA ALA A 183 -18.39 -4.79 -12.80
C ALA A 183 -17.25 -4.85 -13.81
N LEU A 184 -16.49 -3.76 -13.93
CA LEU A 184 -15.31 -3.65 -14.80
C LEU A 184 -14.12 -3.16 -13.98
N ILE A 185 -13.06 -3.96 -13.94
CA ILE A 185 -11.82 -3.67 -13.24
C ILE A 185 -10.68 -3.72 -14.26
N ARG A 186 -9.88 -2.66 -14.30
CA ARG A 186 -8.68 -2.59 -15.13
C ARG A 186 -7.43 -2.66 -14.25
N LEU A 187 -6.53 -3.57 -14.58
CA LEU A 187 -5.26 -3.79 -13.90
C LEU A 187 -4.12 -3.38 -14.84
N THR A 188 -3.35 -2.38 -14.42
CA THR A 188 -2.23 -1.85 -15.19
C THR A 188 -0.93 -2.06 -14.43
N LEU A 189 0.05 -2.67 -15.09
CA LEU A 189 1.44 -2.71 -14.63
C LEU A 189 2.25 -1.66 -15.41
N THR A 190 2.76 -0.66 -14.70
CA THR A 190 3.63 0.39 -15.22
C THR A 190 5.05 0.16 -14.71
N VAL A 191 6.02 0.07 -15.61
CA VAL A 191 7.45 -0.01 -15.26
C VAL A 191 8.06 1.38 -15.47
N PRO A 192 8.28 2.16 -14.41
CA PRO A 192 8.86 3.50 -14.54
C PRO A 192 10.35 3.43 -14.95
N ALA A 193 10.89 4.54 -15.46
CA ALA A 193 12.31 4.63 -15.83
C ALA A 193 13.26 4.48 -14.62
N ALA A 194 12.77 4.77 -13.41
CA ALA A 194 13.41 4.51 -12.13
C ALA A 194 12.33 4.09 -11.12
N GLY A 195 12.67 3.16 -10.23
CA GLY A 195 11.80 2.68 -9.16
C GLY A 195 11.20 1.30 -9.39
N ALA A 196 10.44 0.81 -8.41
CA ALA A 196 9.76 -0.47 -8.50
C ALA A 196 8.59 -0.43 -9.51
N PRO A 197 8.27 -1.55 -10.18
CA PRO A 197 7.07 -1.63 -11.00
C PRO A 197 5.83 -1.27 -10.20
N ARG A 198 5.01 -0.38 -10.74
CA ARG A 198 3.78 0.09 -10.11
C ARG A 198 2.57 -0.62 -10.70
N ARG A 199 1.75 -1.16 -9.82
CA ARG A 199 0.49 -1.82 -10.17
C ARG A 199 -0.69 -0.94 -9.76
N VAL A 200 -1.51 -0.57 -10.73
CA VAL A 200 -2.65 0.33 -10.57
C VAL A 200 -3.93 -0.39 -10.97
N MET A 201 -4.91 -0.40 -10.07
CA MET A 201 -6.24 -0.95 -10.26
C MET A 201 -7.23 0.19 -10.46
N GLU A 202 -8.01 0.09 -11.52
CA GLU A 202 -9.09 1.02 -11.82
C GLU A 202 -10.43 0.30 -11.80
N VAL A 203 -11.30 0.67 -10.86
CA VAL A 203 -12.65 0.16 -10.75
C VAL A 203 -13.56 1.07 -11.57
N LEU A 204 -13.69 0.75 -12.86
CA LEU A 204 -14.37 1.59 -13.86
C LEU A 204 -15.90 1.49 -13.77
N LYS A 205 -16.39 0.36 -13.26
CA LYS A 205 -17.82 0.09 -13.12
C LYS A 205 -18.08 -0.84 -11.94
N LEU A 206 -19.04 -0.48 -11.09
CA LEU A 206 -19.66 -1.36 -10.10
C LEU A 206 -21.16 -1.08 -10.03
N ARG A 207 -21.97 -1.92 -10.66
CA ARG A 207 -23.42 -1.73 -10.67
C ARG A 207 -24.01 -1.98 -9.28
N GLY A 208 -24.78 -1.01 -8.80
CA GLY A 208 -25.47 -1.09 -7.50
C GLY A 208 -24.63 -0.64 -6.30
N ARG A 209 -23.43 -0.07 -6.53
CA ARG A 209 -22.60 0.53 -5.47
C ARG A 209 -22.10 1.91 -5.92
N PRO A 210 -22.14 2.94 -5.05
CA PRO A 210 -21.50 4.21 -5.35
C PRO A 210 -19.98 4.07 -5.32
N LEU A 211 -19.31 4.47 -6.40
CA LEU A 211 -17.85 4.55 -6.45
C LEU A 211 -17.44 5.96 -6.02
N GLY A 212 -16.76 6.08 -4.87
CA GLY A 212 -16.16 7.34 -4.44
C GLY A 212 -14.87 7.62 -5.21
N ARG A 213 -13.87 6.77 -4.99
CA ARG A 213 -12.62 6.72 -5.76
C ARG A 213 -12.69 5.54 -6.71
N VAL A 214 -11.97 5.63 -7.83
CA VAL A 214 -11.93 4.56 -8.84
C VAL A 214 -10.52 4.06 -9.11
N VAL A 215 -9.47 4.73 -8.63
CA VAL A 215 -8.06 4.35 -8.89
C VAL A 215 -7.34 4.04 -7.59
N TYR A 216 -6.73 2.87 -7.52
CA TYR A 216 -6.05 2.33 -6.35
C TYR A 216 -4.71 1.71 -6.74
N ASP A 217 -3.70 1.80 -5.86
CA ASP A 217 -2.50 0.97 -6.01
C ASP A 217 -2.78 -0.41 -5.41
N TYR A 218 -2.13 -1.46 -5.94
CA TYR A 218 -2.20 -2.80 -5.38
C TYR A 218 -0.86 -3.52 -5.47
N GLU A 219 -0.69 -4.56 -4.66
CA GLU A 219 0.52 -5.36 -4.61
C GLU A 219 0.21 -6.83 -4.78
N ILE A 220 1.19 -7.57 -5.31
CA ILE A 220 1.14 -9.02 -5.44
C ILE A 220 2.34 -9.63 -4.75
N GLY A 221 2.11 -10.57 -3.85
CA GLY A 221 3.14 -11.26 -3.10
C GLY A 221 2.60 -12.03 -1.90
N ALA A 222 3.41 -12.93 -1.37
CA ALA A 222 3.10 -13.65 -0.14
C ALA A 222 3.08 -12.69 1.08
N PRO A 223 2.29 -12.97 2.12
CA PRO A 223 1.35 -14.11 2.23
C PRO A 223 -0.04 -13.83 1.63
N PHE A 224 -0.28 -12.63 1.11
CA PHE A 224 -1.63 -12.16 0.77
C PHE A 224 -2.10 -12.57 -0.63
N GLY A 225 -1.17 -12.91 -1.52
CA GLY A 225 -1.41 -13.11 -2.94
C GLY A 225 -1.59 -11.79 -3.63
N ILE A 226 -2.74 -11.16 -3.49
CA ILE A 226 -3.04 -9.80 -3.98
C ILE A 226 -3.69 -8.98 -2.87
N ARG A 227 -3.28 -7.72 -2.70
CA ARG A 227 -3.91 -6.76 -1.78
C ARG A 227 -4.04 -5.39 -2.42
N VAL A 228 -5.18 -4.74 -2.21
CA VAL A 228 -5.44 -3.37 -2.64
C VAL A 228 -5.06 -2.43 -1.51
N LEU A 229 -4.46 -1.29 -1.85
CA LEU A 229 -3.94 -0.33 -0.90
C LEU A 229 -4.96 0.80 -0.75
N PRO A 230 -5.77 0.82 0.32
CA PRO A 230 -6.78 1.85 0.50
C PRO A 230 -6.11 3.22 0.64
N THR A 231 -6.71 4.24 0.01
CA THR A 231 -6.25 5.63 0.06
C THR A 231 -7.40 6.55 0.42
N GLY A 232 -7.22 7.37 1.46
CA GLY A 232 -8.07 8.53 1.73
C GLY A 232 -9.54 8.25 1.99
N ILE A 233 -9.86 7.32 2.91
CA ILE A 233 -11.22 7.29 3.47
C ILE A 233 -11.45 8.65 4.13
N VAL A 234 -12.49 9.37 3.70
CA VAL A 234 -12.86 10.68 4.27
C VAL A 234 -13.37 10.41 5.69
N GLU A 235 -12.49 10.53 6.66
CA GLU A 235 -12.81 10.42 8.07
C GLU A 235 -12.61 11.79 8.74
N GLU A 236 -13.49 12.10 9.70
CA GLU A 236 -13.32 13.28 10.54
C GLU A 236 -12.05 13.11 11.39
N LEU A 237 -11.19 14.12 11.36
CA LEU A 237 -9.91 14.11 12.04
C LEU A 237 -10.09 14.39 13.53
N GLU A 238 -10.11 13.35 14.34
CA GLU A 238 -9.92 13.51 15.78
C GLU A 238 -8.43 13.57 16.12
N SER A 239 -7.99 14.63 16.80
CA SER A 239 -6.59 14.77 17.27
C SER A 239 -6.53 14.71 18.79
N ARG A 240 -5.58 13.95 19.35
CA ARG A 240 -5.37 13.79 20.81
C ARG A 240 -4.21 14.64 21.35
N VAL A 241 -3.92 15.80 20.75
CA VAL A 241 -2.74 16.58 21.11
C VAL A 241 -2.92 17.30 22.46
N CYS A 242 -2.01 17.08 23.39
CA CYS A 242 -1.93 17.81 24.66
C CYS A 242 -0.64 18.66 24.70
N ARG A 243 -0.77 19.99 24.75
CA ARG A 243 0.39 20.91 24.70
C ARG A 243 1.37 20.81 25.88
N TYR A 244 0.96 20.15 26.97
CA TYR A 244 1.76 19.98 28.18
C TYR A 244 2.61 18.71 28.16
N GLU A 245 2.25 17.75 27.33
CA GLU A 245 3.01 16.52 27.18
C GLU A 245 4.14 16.73 26.17
N ARG A 246 5.38 16.53 26.62
CA ARG A 246 6.57 16.80 25.81
C ARG A 246 7.51 15.61 25.72
N LEU A 247 8.25 15.55 24.62
CA LEU A 247 9.38 14.65 24.38
C LEU A 247 10.65 15.49 24.42
N SER A 248 11.62 15.08 25.24
CA SER A 248 12.96 15.67 25.19
C SER A 248 13.63 15.31 23.87
N THR A 249 14.37 16.27 23.31
CA THR A 249 15.20 16.03 22.13
C THR A 249 16.53 15.35 22.46
N GLY A 250 16.83 15.16 23.75
CA GLY A 250 18.15 14.71 24.21
C GLY A 250 19.22 15.82 24.14
N ILE A 251 18.83 17.03 23.73
CA ILE A 251 19.73 18.17 23.56
C ILE A 251 19.18 19.35 24.36
N GLU A 252 19.75 19.62 25.53
CA GLU A 252 19.22 20.60 26.48
C GLU A 252 19.01 22.00 25.86
N GLY A 253 19.96 22.46 25.03
CA GLY A 253 19.84 23.74 24.33
C GLY A 253 18.67 23.77 23.35
N LEU A 254 18.40 22.68 22.64
CA LEU A 254 17.24 22.58 21.73
C LEU A 254 15.93 22.51 22.51
N ASP A 255 15.89 21.76 23.62
CA ASP A 255 14.72 21.69 24.49
C ASP A 255 14.34 23.07 25.02
N LYS A 256 15.33 23.89 25.43
CA LYS A 256 15.09 25.29 25.82
C LYS A 256 14.52 26.11 24.67
N MET A 257 15.07 26.00 23.46
CA MET A 257 14.55 26.71 22.27
C MET A 257 13.12 26.30 21.90
N LEU A 258 12.70 25.07 22.24
CA LEU A 258 11.36 24.53 22.02
C LEU A 258 10.38 24.81 23.18
N GLY A 259 10.85 25.40 24.28
CA GLY A 259 10.05 25.63 25.48
C GLY A 259 9.80 24.36 26.30
N GLY A 260 10.78 23.46 26.37
CA GLY A 260 10.75 22.20 27.12
C GLY A 260 10.67 20.93 26.27
N GLY A 261 11.10 20.98 25.00
CA GLY A 261 11.07 19.83 24.08
C GLY A 261 9.86 19.82 23.13
N LEU A 262 9.73 18.74 22.34
CA LEU A 262 8.69 18.58 21.31
C LEU A 262 7.34 18.26 21.93
N ILE A 263 6.24 18.83 21.42
CA ILE A 263 4.89 18.50 21.90
C ILE A 263 4.49 17.11 21.37
N ARG A 264 4.01 16.22 22.25
CA ARG A 264 3.55 14.88 21.86
C ARG A 264 2.40 14.94 20.85
N GLY A 265 2.40 14.01 19.89
CA GLY A 265 1.38 13.91 18.84
C GLY A 265 1.46 14.99 17.76
N THR A 266 2.56 15.76 17.72
CA THR A 266 2.80 16.79 16.71
C THR A 266 3.82 16.35 15.66
N ILE A 267 3.83 17.08 14.54
CA ILE A 267 4.75 16.83 13.44
C ILE A 267 5.91 17.83 13.48
N THR A 268 7.13 17.31 13.54
CA THR A 268 8.37 18.08 13.55
C THR A 268 9.15 17.83 12.26
N LEU A 269 9.47 18.90 11.55
CA LEU A 269 10.30 18.87 10.36
C LEU A 269 11.70 19.42 10.70
N VAL A 270 12.74 18.60 10.49
CA VAL A 270 14.15 19.00 10.62
C VAL A 270 14.74 19.18 9.23
N GLN A 271 15.11 20.41 8.89
CA GLN A 271 15.52 20.78 7.55
C GLN A 271 16.93 21.37 7.53
N GLY A 272 17.76 21.02 6.55
CA GLY A 272 19.12 21.59 6.44
C GLY A 272 20.02 20.89 5.42
N PRO A 273 21.11 21.54 4.97
CA PRO A 273 21.98 21.00 3.93
C PRO A 273 22.67 19.69 4.37
N PRO A 274 23.28 18.92 3.46
CA PRO A 274 24.12 17.77 3.83
C PRO A 274 25.19 18.17 4.84
N GLY A 275 25.50 17.30 5.81
CA GLY A 275 26.51 17.58 6.84
C GLY A 275 26.09 18.58 7.94
N SER A 276 24.87 19.13 7.90
CA SER A 276 24.38 20.10 8.90
C SER A 276 24.00 19.48 10.25
N GLY A 277 23.83 18.15 10.32
CA GLY A 277 23.51 17.42 11.57
C GLY A 277 22.06 16.97 11.74
N LYS A 278 21.25 16.94 10.66
CA LYS A 278 19.86 16.45 10.69
C LYS A 278 19.72 15.07 11.33
N THR A 279 20.48 14.10 10.83
CA THR A 279 20.51 12.71 11.34
C THR A 279 20.92 12.66 12.81
N LEU A 280 21.89 13.48 13.22
CA LEU A 280 22.32 13.54 14.62
C LEU A 280 21.20 14.06 15.54
N ILE A 281 20.46 15.09 15.14
CA ILE A 281 19.29 15.56 15.90
C ILE A 281 18.22 14.47 15.94
N ALA A 282 17.91 13.84 14.80
CA ALA A 282 16.90 12.79 14.71
C ALA A 282 17.23 11.58 15.60
N LEU A 283 18.48 11.12 15.59
CA LEU A 283 18.98 10.05 16.45
C LEU A 283 18.99 10.45 17.93
N SER A 284 19.34 11.69 18.27
CA SER A 284 19.27 12.19 19.65
C SER A 284 17.84 12.12 20.20
N ILE A 285 16.87 12.60 19.42
CA ILE A 285 15.45 12.57 19.80
C ILE A 285 14.99 11.11 19.99
N ALA A 286 15.34 10.23 19.04
CA ALA A 286 14.93 8.83 19.08
C ALA A 286 15.52 8.08 20.27
N ALA A 287 16.84 8.23 20.50
CA ALA A 287 17.53 7.56 21.58
C ALA A 287 17.08 8.07 22.95
N LYS A 288 16.97 9.39 23.13
CA LYS A 288 16.48 9.96 24.38
C LYS A 288 15.05 9.54 24.69
N SER A 289 14.17 9.54 23.68
CA SER A 289 12.79 9.09 23.86
C SER A 289 12.73 7.62 24.28
N ALA A 290 13.55 6.76 23.66
CA ALA A 290 13.63 5.35 24.02
C ALA A 290 14.23 5.12 25.43
N GLU A 291 15.24 5.90 25.83
CA GLU A 291 15.77 5.90 27.21
C GLU A 291 14.70 6.28 28.24
N ASP A 292 13.79 7.19 27.89
CA ASP A 292 12.67 7.62 28.71
C ASP A 292 11.46 6.66 28.64
N GLY A 293 11.60 5.50 28.00
CA GLY A 293 10.57 4.46 27.90
C GLY A 293 9.51 4.70 26.83
N VAL A 294 9.75 5.63 25.89
CA VAL A 294 8.84 5.90 24.77
C VAL A 294 9.10 4.93 23.64
N ARG A 295 8.08 4.19 23.21
CA ARG A 295 8.19 3.24 22.10
C ARG A 295 8.44 3.99 20.78
N THR A 296 9.66 3.85 20.28
CA THR A 296 10.21 4.63 19.18
C THR A 296 10.55 3.75 17.98
N LEU A 297 10.02 4.12 16.81
CA LEU A 297 10.36 3.53 15.52
C LEU A 297 11.17 4.54 14.71
N TYR A 298 12.35 4.14 14.27
CA TYR A 298 13.22 4.94 13.41
C TYR A 298 13.37 4.25 12.06
N ILE A 299 13.00 4.94 10.99
CA ILE A 299 13.09 4.47 9.61
C ILE A 299 14.03 5.40 8.85
N SER A 300 15.11 4.83 8.32
CA SER A 300 16.07 5.53 7.46
C SER A 300 15.89 5.12 6.01
N PHE A 301 15.89 6.12 5.12
CA PHE A 301 15.89 5.92 3.67
C PHE A 301 17.25 6.18 3.00
N GLU A 302 18.24 6.63 3.75
CA GLU A 302 19.58 7.00 3.23
C GLU A 302 20.69 6.11 3.83
N GLU A 303 20.63 5.83 5.12
CA GLU A 303 21.70 5.15 5.85
C GLU A 303 21.35 3.70 6.24
N PRO A 304 22.31 2.76 6.12
CA PRO A 304 22.15 1.39 6.63
C PRO A 304 22.01 1.35 8.16
N LYS A 305 21.30 0.34 8.67
CA LYS A 305 21.07 0.15 10.11
C LYS A 305 22.37 0.13 10.94
N GLN A 306 23.42 -0.53 10.47
CA GLN A 306 24.69 -0.60 11.21
C GLN A 306 25.30 0.80 11.41
N GLN A 307 25.29 1.64 10.37
CA GLN A 307 25.85 2.99 10.45
C GLN A 307 25.09 3.88 11.47
N LEU A 308 23.77 3.73 11.55
CA LEU A 308 22.96 4.40 12.57
C LEU A 308 23.32 3.95 13.99
N MET A 309 23.56 2.64 14.18
CA MET A 309 23.98 2.07 15.47
C MET A 309 25.35 2.60 15.89
N GLU A 310 26.33 2.62 14.98
CA GLU A 310 27.66 3.20 15.24
C GLU A 310 27.57 4.70 15.57
N THR A 311 26.66 5.42 14.90
CA THR A 311 26.44 6.85 15.18
C THR A 311 25.85 7.07 16.57
N LEU A 312 24.91 6.23 17.01
CA LEU A 312 24.36 6.27 18.37
C LEU A 312 25.43 5.99 19.43
N ASP A 313 26.31 5.01 19.19
CA ASP A 313 27.43 4.69 20.08
C ASP A 313 28.43 5.85 20.15
N PHE A 314 28.80 6.42 19.00
CA PHE A 314 29.61 7.64 18.92
C PHE A 314 28.99 8.81 19.69
N MET A 315 27.66 8.88 19.72
CA MET A 315 26.88 9.88 20.45
C MET A 315 26.69 9.55 21.95
N GLY A 316 27.36 8.50 22.45
CA GLY A 316 27.34 8.09 23.84
C GLY A 316 26.03 7.48 24.30
N TYR A 317 25.23 6.91 23.39
CA TYR A 317 23.99 6.18 23.71
C TYR A 317 24.23 4.67 23.74
N ASP A 318 23.97 4.04 24.90
CA ASP A 318 24.03 2.59 25.03
C ASP A 318 22.70 1.95 24.63
N VAL A 319 22.53 1.71 23.32
CA VAL A 319 21.30 1.15 22.72
C VAL A 319 20.87 -0.16 23.37
N LYS A 320 21.80 -0.93 23.97
CA LYS A 320 21.45 -2.20 24.63
C LYS A 320 20.52 -1.99 25.82
N ARG A 321 20.54 -0.82 26.47
CA ARG A 321 19.70 -0.50 27.64
C ARG A 321 18.23 -0.24 27.30
N PHE A 322 17.96 0.21 26.09
CA PHE A 322 16.61 0.59 25.64
C PHE A 322 16.23 -0.08 24.30
N LYS A 323 16.87 -1.21 23.98
CA LYS A 323 16.64 -1.96 22.74
C LYS A 323 15.17 -2.34 22.52
N ASP A 324 14.40 -2.51 23.59
CA ASP A 324 12.99 -2.89 23.55
C ASP A 324 12.10 -1.68 23.22
N PHE A 325 12.62 -0.46 23.41
CA PHE A 325 11.95 0.81 23.13
C PHE A 325 12.41 1.46 21.82
N LEU A 326 13.54 1.06 21.22
CA LEU A 326 14.02 1.58 19.93
C LEU A 326 14.10 0.50 18.86
N ARG A 327 13.28 0.64 17.81
CA ARG A 327 13.36 -0.19 16.60
C ARG A 327 13.93 0.62 15.44
N LEU A 328 15.06 0.14 14.89
CA LEU A 328 15.75 0.75 13.75
C LEU A 328 15.56 -0.10 12.49
N HIS A 329 15.03 0.53 11.44
CA HIS A 329 14.87 -0.04 10.11
C HIS A 329 15.53 0.86 9.05
N SER A 330 16.09 0.23 8.01
CA SER A 330 16.58 0.91 6.82
C SER A 330 15.84 0.33 5.62
N VAL A 331 15.27 1.19 4.79
CA VAL A 331 14.45 0.83 3.63
C VAL A 331 14.99 1.60 2.44
N SER A 332 15.35 0.91 1.37
CA SER A 332 15.75 1.59 0.13
C SER A 332 14.51 2.09 -0.62
N PRO A 333 14.37 3.39 -0.92
CA PRO A 333 13.24 3.90 -1.70
C PRO A 333 13.09 3.24 -3.08
N ARG A 334 14.21 2.80 -3.68
CA ARG A 334 14.22 2.13 -4.99
C ARG A 334 13.54 0.76 -4.99
N ALA A 335 13.45 0.11 -3.83
CA ALA A 335 12.89 -1.23 -3.72
C ALA A 335 11.35 -1.23 -3.65
N VAL A 336 10.73 -0.06 -3.51
CA VAL A 336 9.30 0.09 -3.25
C VAL A 336 8.69 1.14 -4.16
N THR A 337 7.38 1.05 -4.39
CA THR A 337 6.62 2.15 -5.00
C THR A 337 6.39 3.25 -3.96
N ALA A 338 5.93 4.44 -4.39
CA ALA A 338 5.57 5.50 -3.46
C ALA A 338 4.56 5.02 -2.41
N ARG A 339 3.57 4.21 -2.84
CA ARG A 339 2.60 3.64 -1.93
C ARG A 339 3.13 2.47 -1.10
N GLY A 340 3.91 1.58 -1.70
CA GLY A 340 4.59 0.53 -0.95
C GLY A 340 5.48 1.09 0.16
N ALA A 341 6.11 2.26 -0.03
CA ALA A 341 6.84 2.93 1.04
C ALA A 341 5.94 3.34 2.22
N TYR A 342 4.75 3.89 1.93
CA TYR A 342 3.74 4.19 2.95
C TYR A 342 3.28 2.91 3.67
N ASP A 343 3.00 1.84 2.93
CA ASP A 343 2.53 0.58 3.51
C ASP A 343 3.59 -0.13 4.34
N VAL A 344 4.87 -0.01 3.97
CA VAL A 344 5.98 -0.49 4.79
C VAL A 344 5.99 0.26 6.13
N VAL A 345 5.79 1.58 6.13
CA VAL A 345 5.69 2.35 7.38
C VAL A 345 4.48 1.90 8.20
N GLU A 346 3.30 1.75 7.59
CA GLU A 346 2.08 1.28 8.27
C GLU A 346 2.23 -0.14 8.82
N ALA A 347 2.87 -1.04 8.09
CA ALA A 347 3.16 -2.39 8.52
C ALA A 347 4.11 -2.37 9.73
N LEU A 348 5.20 -1.60 9.66
CA LEU A 348 6.14 -1.46 10.78
C LEU A 348 5.49 -0.83 12.02
N LEU A 349 4.56 0.11 11.85
CA LEU A 349 3.76 0.67 12.94
C LEU A 349 2.81 -0.39 13.53
N SER A 350 2.23 -1.26 12.71
CA SER A 350 1.27 -2.28 13.16
C SER A 350 1.93 -3.47 13.86
N TYR A 351 3.05 -3.97 13.33
CA TYR A 351 3.89 -4.98 14.01
C TYR A 351 4.71 -4.39 15.18
N GLY A 352 4.78 -3.05 15.23
CA GLY A 352 5.48 -2.23 16.21
C GLY A 352 4.97 -2.35 17.64
N GLY A 353 3.69 -2.68 17.82
CA GLY A 353 2.94 -2.34 19.03
C GLY A 353 2.54 -0.85 19.03
N ASP A 354 2.15 -0.28 20.17
CA ASP A 354 1.79 1.15 20.25
C ASP A 354 3.05 2.03 20.19
N VAL A 355 3.55 2.26 18.98
CA VAL A 355 4.60 3.24 18.71
C VAL A 355 4.07 4.63 19.06
N GLU A 356 4.85 5.40 19.82
CA GLU A 356 4.50 6.75 20.28
C GLU A 356 5.33 7.84 19.57
N LEU A 357 6.52 7.48 19.09
CA LEU A 357 7.41 8.32 18.28
C LEU A 357 7.83 7.60 17.01
N LEU A 358 7.57 8.21 15.86
CA LEU A 358 8.09 7.80 14.56
C LEU A 358 9.08 8.83 14.05
N VAL A 359 10.30 8.38 13.76
CA VAL A 359 11.34 9.17 13.12
C VAL A 359 11.55 8.65 11.71
N VAL A 360 11.42 9.53 10.71
CA VAL A 360 11.62 9.22 9.30
C VAL A 360 12.75 10.08 8.76
N ASP A 361 13.91 9.45 8.61
CA ASP A 361 15.16 10.12 8.26
C ASP A 361 15.48 9.95 6.77
N GLY A 362 15.89 11.04 6.13
CA GLY A 362 16.32 11.04 4.73
C GLY A 362 15.17 10.99 3.73
N VAL A 363 14.01 11.60 4.01
CA VAL A 363 12.87 11.57 3.06
C VAL A 363 13.15 12.28 1.72
N THR A 364 14.30 12.96 1.61
CA THR A 364 14.78 13.51 0.34
C THR A 364 15.06 12.40 -0.68
N ALA A 365 15.54 11.22 -0.23
CA ALA A 365 15.73 10.06 -1.09
C ALA A 365 14.40 9.58 -1.69
N MET A 366 13.33 9.52 -0.88
CA MET A 366 11.97 9.22 -1.37
C MET A 366 11.49 10.23 -2.40
N ARG A 367 11.74 11.53 -2.17
CA ARG A 367 11.31 12.57 -3.12
C ARG A 367 12.01 12.45 -4.48
N ARG A 368 13.30 12.10 -4.50
CA ARG A 368 14.05 11.87 -5.74
C ARG A 368 13.48 10.69 -6.52
N GLU A 369 13.00 9.67 -5.82
CA GLU A 369 12.44 8.46 -6.43
C GLU A 369 10.99 8.64 -6.88
N PHE A 370 10.14 9.30 -6.08
CA PHE A 370 8.69 9.35 -6.28
C PHE A 370 8.17 10.65 -6.92
N GLY A 371 9.01 11.68 -7.08
CA GLY A 371 8.61 12.94 -7.71
C GLY A 371 7.43 13.61 -7.00
N GLU A 372 6.36 13.91 -7.74
CA GLU A 372 5.14 14.56 -7.22
C GLU A 372 4.36 13.69 -6.21
N GLU A 373 4.41 12.36 -6.34
CA GLU A 373 3.69 11.44 -5.46
C GLU A 373 4.22 11.48 -4.02
N PHE A 374 5.47 11.91 -3.84
CA PHE A 374 6.08 12.13 -2.53
C PHE A 374 5.23 13.00 -1.61
N VAL A 375 4.64 14.08 -2.13
CA VAL A 375 3.85 15.02 -1.33
C VAL A 375 2.59 14.33 -0.78
N THR A 376 1.97 13.48 -1.59
CA THR A 376 0.78 12.70 -1.19
C THR A 376 1.15 11.68 -0.11
N VAL A 377 2.23 10.91 -0.31
CA VAL A 377 2.71 9.93 0.67
C VAL A 377 3.01 10.57 2.03
N MET A 378 3.71 11.70 2.02
CA MET A 378 4.06 12.41 3.25
C MET A 378 2.83 13.04 3.93
N ARG A 379 1.83 13.48 3.16
CA ARG A 379 0.56 13.98 3.71
C ARG A 379 -0.21 12.87 4.38
N ASP A 380 -0.30 11.70 3.75
CA ASP A 380 -0.97 10.54 4.32
C ASP A 380 -0.26 10.07 5.60
N LEU A 381 1.07 10.04 5.60
CA LEU A 381 1.86 9.69 6.79
C LEU A 381 1.63 10.69 7.94
N ALA A 382 1.65 11.98 7.62
CA ALA A 382 1.35 13.05 8.57
C ALA A 382 -0.06 12.92 9.16
N PHE A 383 -1.05 12.63 8.32
CA PHE A 383 -2.43 12.43 8.74
C PHE A 383 -2.57 11.22 9.65
N THR A 384 -1.97 10.09 9.28
CA THR A 384 -2.03 8.87 10.07
C THR A 384 -1.32 9.02 11.41
N ALA A 385 -0.19 9.74 11.45
CA ALA A 385 0.46 10.08 12.69
C ALA A 385 -0.48 10.88 13.63
N LYS A 386 -1.14 11.92 13.10
CA LYS A 386 -2.10 12.73 13.88
C LYS A 386 -3.29 11.91 14.37
N LYS A 387 -3.89 11.08 13.52
CA LYS A 387 -5.00 10.19 13.87
C LYS A 387 -4.65 9.22 15.00
N ARG A 388 -3.42 8.69 14.98
CA ARG A 388 -2.91 7.77 16.01
C ARG A 388 -2.41 8.47 17.29
N GLY A 389 -2.33 9.80 17.30
CA GLY A 389 -1.68 10.55 18.38
C GLY A 389 -0.15 10.36 18.44
N LEU A 390 0.45 9.89 17.35
CA LEU A 390 1.86 9.58 17.20
C LEU A 390 2.66 10.88 16.97
N SER A 391 3.79 11.03 17.66
CA SER A 391 4.75 12.10 17.37
C SER A 391 5.55 11.73 16.12
N LEU A 392 5.63 12.62 15.13
CA LEU A 392 6.33 12.37 13.87
C LEU A 392 7.50 13.35 13.71
N VAL A 393 8.71 12.84 13.56
CA VAL A 393 9.91 13.62 13.21
C VAL A 393 10.36 13.24 11.81
N VAL A 394 10.51 14.22 10.92
CA VAL A 394 10.94 14.00 9.53
C VAL A 394 12.17 14.83 9.22
N THR A 395 13.16 14.27 8.54
CA THR A 395 14.34 15.02 8.09
C THR A 395 14.38 15.23 6.58
N MET A 396 14.72 16.44 6.12
CA MET A 396 14.81 16.73 4.68
C MET A 396 15.82 17.83 4.32
N LEU A 397 16.18 17.93 3.04
CA LEU A 397 16.95 19.05 2.51
C LEU A 397 16.14 20.38 2.46
N PRO A 398 16.82 21.54 2.50
CA PRO A 398 16.19 22.86 2.47
C PRO A 398 15.55 23.14 1.12
N GLN A 399 14.21 23.17 1.08
CA GLN A 399 13.39 23.58 -0.05
C GLN A 399 11.99 24.04 0.41
N PRO A 400 11.37 25.00 -0.31
CA PRO A 400 9.98 25.38 -0.09
C PRO A 400 9.10 24.20 -0.49
N THR A 401 8.58 23.49 0.49
CA THR A 401 7.70 22.34 0.28
C THR A 401 6.42 22.48 1.09
N MET A 402 5.34 21.89 0.58
CA MET A 402 4.05 21.79 1.28
C MET A 402 4.17 21.07 2.64
N LEU A 403 5.27 20.35 2.92
CA LEU A 403 5.48 19.72 4.23
C LEU A 403 5.63 20.73 5.36
N SER A 404 6.20 21.91 5.08
CA SER A 404 6.33 22.99 6.06
C SER A 404 4.97 23.56 6.53
N THR A 405 3.91 23.44 5.71
CA THR A 405 2.56 23.90 6.08
C THR A 405 1.84 22.88 6.96
N ILE A 406 2.12 21.59 6.76
CA ILE A 406 1.58 20.46 7.52
C ILE A 406 2.30 20.31 8.87
N ALA A 407 3.60 20.57 8.92
CA ALA A 407 4.41 20.47 10.14
C ALA A 407 3.98 21.50 11.20
N ASP A 408 3.91 21.05 12.44
CA ASP A 408 3.60 21.90 13.59
C ASP A 408 4.88 22.59 14.12
N THR A 409 6.02 21.91 14.02
CA THR A 409 7.36 22.42 14.39
C THR A 409 8.31 22.35 13.19
N LEU A 410 9.08 23.42 12.94
CA LEU A 410 10.12 23.50 11.91
C LEU A 410 11.46 23.87 12.55
N ILE A 411 12.41 22.93 12.51
CA ILE A 411 13.79 23.11 12.96
C ILE A 411 14.67 23.26 11.71
N SER A 412 15.32 24.40 11.57
CA SER A 412 16.19 24.74 10.43
C SER A 412 17.65 24.68 10.85
N LEU A 413 18.45 23.93 10.09
CA LEU A 413 19.89 23.84 10.21
C LEU A 413 20.55 24.54 9.04
N ARG A 414 21.64 25.25 9.34
CA ARG A 414 22.52 25.82 8.31
C ARG A 414 23.98 25.58 8.66
N ILE A 415 24.81 25.67 7.64
CA ILE A 415 26.26 25.67 7.77
C ILE A 415 26.72 27.06 7.40
N ARG A 416 27.53 27.67 8.25
CA ARG A 416 28.14 28.98 8.03
C ARG A 416 29.65 28.82 8.11
N GLU A 417 30.35 29.37 7.15
CA GLU A 417 31.81 29.48 7.21
C GLU A 417 32.18 30.75 7.98
N GLU A 418 33.05 30.61 8.98
CA GLU A 418 33.60 31.71 9.77
C GLU A 418 35.06 31.38 10.09
N ASP A 419 35.98 32.26 9.67
CA ASP A 419 37.43 32.09 9.84
C ASP A 419 37.99 30.75 9.30
N GLY A 420 37.44 30.28 8.17
CA GLY A 420 37.81 29.00 7.56
C GLY A 420 37.27 27.76 8.30
N LEU A 421 36.47 27.95 9.36
CA LEU A 421 35.79 26.88 10.09
C LEU A 421 34.32 26.81 9.67
N LEU A 422 33.85 25.60 9.39
CA LEU A 422 32.44 25.33 9.15
C LEU A 422 31.70 25.19 10.49
N ARG A 423 30.90 26.21 10.84
CA ARG A 423 30.01 26.18 12.00
C ARG A 423 28.63 25.69 11.61
N ARG A 424 28.07 24.79 12.41
CA ARG A 424 26.71 24.31 12.26
C ARG A 424 25.82 25.11 13.20
N GLU A 425 24.70 25.58 12.70
CA GLU A 425 23.76 26.37 13.49
C GLU A 425 22.33 25.84 13.33
N VAL A 426 21.54 25.96 14.40
CA VAL A 426 20.15 25.51 14.48
C VAL A 426 19.23 26.66 14.86
N CYS A 427 18.03 26.70 14.29
CA CYS A 427 16.98 27.66 14.60
C CYS A 427 15.61 26.96 14.63
N VAL A 428 14.76 27.30 15.60
CA VAL A 428 13.36 26.90 15.59
C VAL A 428 12.58 27.97 14.83
N MET A 429 12.30 27.71 13.56
CA MET A 429 11.63 28.66 12.65
C MET A 429 10.13 28.77 12.92
N LYS A 430 9.53 27.67 13.40
CA LYS A 430 8.09 27.56 13.64
C LYS A 430 7.87 26.56 14.76
N MET A 431 6.95 26.85 15.67
CA MET A 431 6.40 25.88 16.59
C MET A 431 4.97 26.31 16.94
N ARG A 432 3.98 25.51 16.55
CA ARG A 432 2.59 25.75 16.95
C ARG A 432 2.42 25.41 18.42
N MET A 433 1.53 26.12 19.11
CA MET A 433 1.21 25.91 20.54
C MET A 433 2.40 26.15 21.51
N SER A 434 3.46 26.79 21.02
CA SER A 434 4.61 27.27 21.79
C SER A 434 5.09 28.60 21.20
N ALA A 435 5.90 29.36 21.93
CA ALA A 435 6.49 30.61 21.45
C ALA A 435 8.01 30.41 21.29
N PRO A 436 8.50 30.00 20.11
CA PRO A 436 9.93 29.80 19.91
C PRO A 436 10.65 31.15 19.81
N GLU A 437 11.91 31.20 20.24
CA GLU A 437 12.82 32.30 19.92
C GLU A 437 13.48 32.00 18.56
N PRO A 438 13.14 32.71 17.46
CA PRO A 438 13.63 32.39 16.12
C PRO A 438 15.05 32.92 15.91
N ARG A 439 16.00 32.35 16.65
CA ARG A 439 17.42 32.73 16.62
C ARG A 439 18.29 31.52 16.32
N TYR A 440 19.25 31.70 15.41
CA TYR A 440 20.28 30.70 15.15
C TYR A 440 21.24 30.59 16.34
N ARG A 441 21.47 29.35 16.78
CA ARG A 441 22.40 28.99 17.85
C ARG A 441 23.39 27.97 17.35
N GLU A 442 24.61 28.01 17.87
CA GLU A 442 25.68 27.13 17.39
C GLU A 442 25.50 25.73 17.95
N MET A 443 25.68 24.73 17.10
CA MET A 443 25.56 23.32 17.41
C MET A 443 26.92 22.64 17.29
N ARG A 444 27.38 22.01 18.38
CA ARG A 444 28.67 21.31 18.46
C ARG A 444 28.49 19.92 19.06
N ILE A 445 29.50 19.08 18.88
CA ILE A 445 29.62 17.81 19.63
C ILE A 445 30.69 18.03 20.69
N VAL A 446 30.33 17.83 21.95
CA VAL A 446 31.20 17.95 23.13
C VAL A 446 31.02 16.68 23.94
N ASP A 447 32.13 15.99 24.26
CA ASP A 447 32.11 14.73 25.00
C ASP A 447 31.11 13.71 24.45
N SER A 448 31.15 13.51 23.13
CA SER A 448 30.22 12.63 22.39
C SER A 448 28.75 13.04 22.47
N ARG A 449 28.38 14.20 23.00
CA ARG A 449 26.98 14.67 23.04
C ARG A 449 26.79 15.92 22.20
N LEU A 450 25.62 16.02 21.56
CA LEU A 450 25.21 17.23 20.87
C LEU A 450 24.90 18.33 21.89
N VAL A 451 25.50 19.49 21.71
CA VAL A 451 25.30 20.67 22.56
C VAL A 451 24.95 21.87 21.69
N ILE A 452 23.96 22.65 22.13
CA ILE A 452 23.54 23.91 21.49
C ILE A 452 23.69 25.03 22.52
N SER A 453 24.31 26.14 22.10
CA SER A 453 24.70 27.27 22.95
C SER A 453 23.56 28.22 23.36
#